data_AF-A0A2N3E308-F1
#
_entry.id   AF-A0A2N3E308-F1
#
_cell.length_a   1.000
_cell.length_b   1.000
_cell.length_c   1.000
_cell.angle_alpha   90.00
_cell.angle_beta   90.00
_cell.angle_gamma   90.00
#
_symmetry.space_group_name_H-M   'P 1'
#
loop_
_entity.id
_entity.type
_entity.pdbx_description
1 polymer ?
#
loop_
_entity_poly.entity_id
_entity_poly.type
_entity_poly.pdbx_seq_one_letter_code
_entity_poly.pdbx_strand_id
1 'polypeptide(L)' 'MSGGSGVRGGAALRPVDAGSVKRLAALHALCFDDAWDAPSIARLLAMPGAFGFTVEDGARGEAGDDPD' A
#
# COMPACT_ATOMS: atom_id res chain seq x y z
N MET A 1 -15.24 14.39 -27.02
CA MET A 1 -14.26 14.02 -25.98
C MET A 1 -14.76 12.74 -25.32
N SER A 2 -14.12 11.63 -25.67
CA SER A 2 -14.54 10.27 -25.31
C SER A 2 -14.40 10.06 -23.80
N GLY A 3 -15.41 9.43 -23.19
CA GLY A 3 -15.43 9.12 -21.76
C GLY A 3 -14.42 8.02 -21.42
N GLY A 4 -13.46 8.34 -20.54
CA GLY A 4 -12.58 7.35 -19.95
C GLY A 4 -13.33 6.54 -18.90
N SER A 5 -13.79 5.34 -19.28
CA SER A 5 -14.21 4.30 -18.33
C SER A 5 -12.99 3.82 -17.56
N GLY A 6 -12.61 4.55 -16.51
CA GLY A 6 -11.60 4.09 -15.57
C GLY A 6 -12.23 3.01 -14.71
N VAL A 7 -12.03 1.74 -15.04
CA VAL A 7 -12.20 0.68 -14.04
C VAL A 7 -11.26 1.04 -12.89
N ARG A 8 -11.82 1.39 -11.73
CA ARG A 8 -11.00 1.48 -10.52
C ARG A 8 -10.54 0.05 -10.27
N GLY A 9 -9.26 -0.22 -10.54
CA GLY A 9 -8.61 -1.44 -10.09
C GLY A 9 -8.95 -1.62 -8.62
N GLY A 10 -9.37 -2.83 -8.25
CA GLY A 10 -9.77 -3.12 -6.88
C GLY A 10 -8.56 -2.98 -5.97
N ALA A 11 -8.60 -2.03 -5.04
CA ALA A 11 -7.60 -1.90 -3.98
C ALA A 11 -7.79 -3.02 -2.95
N ALA A 12 -6.73 -3.77 -2.64
CA ALA A 12 -6.76 -4.84 -1.65
C ALA A 12 -6.13 -4.36 -0.33
N LEU A 13 -6.89 -4.46 0.76
CA LEU A 13 -6.35 -4.26 2.11
C LEU A 13 -5.57 -5.51 2.55
N ARG A 14 -4.35 -5.30 3.03
CA ARG A 14 -3.48 -6.35 3.57
C ARG A 14 -3.09 -6.01 5.01
N PRO A 15 -3.15 -6.96 5.95
CA PRO A 15 -2.62 -6.75 7.29
C PRO A 15 -1.10 -6.55 7.22
N VAL A 16 -0.57 -5.66 8.06
CA VAL A 16 0.87 -5.46 8.18
C VAL A 16 1.46 -6.61 8.99
N ASP A 17 2.41 -7.31 8.38
CA ASP A 17 3.25 -8.32 9.03
C ASP A 17 4.68 -7.80 9.25
N ALA A 18 5.52 -8.62 9.90
CA ALA A 18 6.92 -8.29 10.14
C ALA A 18 7.71 -8.00 8.84
N GLY A 19 7.33 -8.64 7.72
CA GLY A 19 7.94 -8.42 6.41
C GLY A 19 7.57 -7.07 5.78
N SER A 20 6.47 -6.47 6.20
CA SER A 20 5.91 -5.25 5.62
C SER A 20 6.32 -3.97 6.36
N VAL A 21 6.87 -4.09 7.57
CA VAL A 21 7.28 -2.95 8.41
C VAL A 21 8.25 -2.01 7.68
N LYS A 22 9.24 -2.55 6.95
CA LYS A 22 10.20 -1.71 6.21
C LYS A 22 9.55 -0.92 5.07
N ARG A 23 8.58 -1.53 4.37
CA ARG A 23 7.81 -0.85 3.32
C ARG A 23 6.92 0.23 3.92
N LEU A 24 6.30 -0.04 5.06
CA LEU A 24 5.46 0.93 5.76
C LEU A 24 6.27 2.14 6.24
N ALA A 25 7.47 1.93 6.79
CA ALA A 25 8.38 3.03 7.17
C ALA A 25 8.77 3.89 5.96
N ALA A 26 9.10 3.26 4.82
CA ALA A 26 9.40 3.98 3.59
C ALA A 26 8.21 4.81 3.10
N LEU A 27 6.99 4.25 3.11
CA LEU A 27 5.77 4.99 2.78
C LEU A 27 5.52 6.16 3.74
N HIS A 28 5.74 5.95 5.04
CA HIS A 28 5.59 7.00 6.04
C HIS A 28 6.57 8.15 5.82
N ALA A 29 7.83 7.85 5.44
CA ALA A 29 8.84 8.85 5.10
C ALA A 29 8.53 9.68 3.85
N LEU A 30 7.71 9.16 2.93
CA LEU A 30 7.25 9.93 1.78
C LEU A 30 6.11 10.90 2.14
N CYS A 31 5.39 10.64 3.23
CA CYS A 31 4.21 11.40 3.64
C CYS A 31 4.50 12.46 4.71
N PHE A 32 5.57 12.30 5.49
CA PHE A 32 5.85 13.12 6.66
C PHE A 32 7.32 13.49 6.76
N ASP A 33 7.62 14.73 7.18
CA ASP A 33 8.98 15.19 7.45
C ASP A 33 9.57 14.54 8.71
N ASP A 34 8.75 14.34 9.76
CA ASP A 34 9.12 13.59 10.97
C ASP A 34 8.51 12.18 10.92
N ALA A 35 9.17 11.31 10.17
CA ALA A 35 8.66 9.98 9.87
C ALA A 35 9.12 8.92 10.87
N TRP A 36 8.23 7.96 11.13
CA TRP A 36 8.58 6.80 11.94
C TRP A 36 9.42 5.80 11.15
N ASP A 37 10.50 5.35 11.78
CA ASP A 37 11.35 4.30 11.25
C ASP A 37 10.77 2.90 11.51
N ALA A 38 11.40 1.89 10.89
CA ALA A 38 10.93 0.51 11.00
C ALA A 38 10.89 -0.02 12.46
N PRO A 39 11.91 0.22 13.31
CA PRO A 39 11.83 -0.14 14.74
C PRO A 39 10.66 0.51 15.48
N SER A 40 10.38 1.80 15.24
CA SER A 40 9.28 2.51 15.89
C SER A 40 7.92 1.93 15.51
N ILE A 41 7.72 1.66 14.22
CA ILE A 41 6.51 1.01 13.70
C ILE A 41 6.36 -0.40 14.28
N ALA A 42 7.44 -1.20 14.29
CA ALA A 42 7.40 -2.55 14.86
C ALA A 42 7.02 -2.53 16.34
N ARG A 43 7.58 -1.59 17.10
CA ARG A 43 7.25 -1.41 18.52
C ARG A 43 5.79 -1.06 18.73
N LEU A 44 5.24 -0.15 17.92
CA LEU A 44 3.84 0.24 17.97
C LEU A 44 2.93 -0.96 17.68
N LEU A 45 3.23 -1.75 16.65
CA LEU A 45 2.47 -2.94 16.29
C LEU A 45 2.59 -4.10 17.30
N ALA A 46 3.62 -4.10 18.15
CA ALA A 46 3.75 -5.06 19.24
C ALA A 46 2.87 -4.72 20.47
N MET A 47 2.25 -3.53 20.51
CA MET A 47 1.39 -3.14 21.62
C MET A 47 0.02 -3.85 21.56
N PRO A 48 -0.52 -4.31 22.71
CA PRO A 48 -1.87 -4.88 22.74
C PRO A 48 -2.90 -3.90 22.18
N GLY A 49 -3.68 -4.36 21.19
CA GLY A 49 -4.72 -3.57 20.54
C GLY A 49 -4.26 -2.72 19.35
N ALA A 50 -2.96 -2.69 19.03
CA ALA A 50 -2.45 -2.04 17.83
C ALA A 50 -2.50 -2.99 16.62
N PHE A 51 -2.91 -2.47 15.47
CA PHE A 51 -2.92 -3.19 14.20
C PHE A 51 -2.65 -2.22 13.05
N GLY A 52 -2.08 -2.73 11.97
CA GLY A 52 -1.76 -1.95 10.77
C GLY A 52 -2.28 -2.63 9.51
N PHE A 53 -2.63 -1.82 8.51
CA PHE A 53 -3.03 -2.28 7.19
C PHE A 53 -2.29 -1.48 6.11
N THR A 54 -1.93 -2.14 5.02
CA THR A 54 -1.51 -1.50 3.77
C THR A 54 -2.56 -1.72 2.69
N VAL A 55 -2.55 -0.84 1.70
CA VAL A 55 -3.35 -1.00 0.49
C VAL A 55 -2.40 -1.30 -0.66
N GLU A 56 -2.66 -2.41 -1.35
CA GLU A 56 -2.01 -2.75 -2.60
C GLU A 56 -2.97 -2.44 -3.75
N ASP A 57 -2.49 -1.73 -4.76
CA ASP A 57 -3.27 -1.50 -5.98
C ASP A 57 -3.37 -2.83 -6.74
N GLY A 58 -4.60 -3.30 -6.97
CA GLY A 58 -4.83 -4.51 -7.73
C GLY A 58 -4.43 -4.23 -9.18
N ALA A 59 -3.37 -4.90 -9.64
CA ALA A 59 -2.76 -4.71 -10.95
C ALA A 59 -3.80 -4.31 -12.02
N ARG A 60 -3.66 -3.11 -12.57
CA ARG A 60 -4.39 -2.70 -13.77
C ARG A 60 -4.07 -3.76 -14.83
N GLY A 61 -5.03 -4.63 -15.14
CA GLY A 61 -4.85 -5.63 -16.18
C GLY A 61 -4.58 -4.90 -17.50
N GLU A 62 -3.33 -4.93 -17.96
CA GLU A 62 -3.01 -4.59 -19.34
C GLU A 62 -3.48 -5.77 -20.19
N ALA A 63 -4.74 -5.73 -20.62
CA ALA A 63 -5.16 -6.51 -21.77
C ALA A 63 -4.42 -5.91 -22.97
N GLY A 64 -3.44 -6.67 -23.49
CA GLY A 64 -2.70 -6.32 -24.69
C GLY A 64 -3.68 -6.04 -25.83
N ASP A 65 -3.51 -4.88 -26.43
CA ASP A 65 -4.05 -4.57 -27.75
C ASP A 65 -3.14 -5.27 -28.76
N ASP A 66 -3.56 -6.45 -29.23
CA ASP A 66 -2.97 -7.09 -30.40
C ASP A 66 -3.77 -6.62 -31.62
N PRO A 67 -3.11 -6.04 -32.64
CA PRO A 67 -3.79 -5.41 -33.76
C PRO A 67 -4.24 -6.44 -34.80
N ASP A 68 -5.43 -6.24 -35.37
CA ASP A 68 -5.86 -6.84 -36.64
C ASP A 68 -6.32 -5.72 -37.59
#